data_AF-A0A645IIK8-F1
#
_entry.id   AF-A0A645IIK8-F1
#
_cell.length_a   1.000
_cell.length_b   1.000
_cell.length_c   1.000
_cell.angle_alpha   90.00
_cell.angle_beta   90.00
_cell.angle_gamma   90.00
#
_symmetry.space_group_name_H-M   'P 1'
#
loop_
_entity.id
_entity.type
_entity.pdbx_description
1 polymer ?
#
loop_
_entity_poly.entity_id
_entity_poly.type
_entity_poly.pdbx_seq_one_letter_code
_entity_poly.pdbx_strand_id
1 'polypeptide(L)' 'MHLLLLPLVVGITYEFNRWVGRSSSGLAKALTAPGMWMQNFTTNEPEDSMIECAIRSLELVLPNEKGQDAW' A
#
# COMPACT_ATOMS: atom_id res chain seq x y z
N MET A 1 -7.79 -20.10 -24.39
CA MET A 1 -6.38 -19.73 -24.64
C MET A 1 -5.94 -18.47 -23.89
N HIS A 2 -6.68 -17.33 -23.92
CA HIS A 2 -6.28 -16.11 -23.19
C HIS A 2 -6.16 -16.26 -21.65
N LEU A 3 -6.94 -17.16 -21.05
CA LEU A 3 -6.95 -17.40 -19.59
C LEU A 3 -5.69 -18.11 -19.05
N LEU A 4 -4.89 -18.76 -19.90
CA LEU A 4 -3.66 -19.45 -19.48
C LEU A 4 -2.49 -18.48 -19.28
N LEU A 5 -2.54 -17.32 -19.94
CA LEU A 5 -1.54 -16.25 -19.77
C LEU A 5 -1.73 -15.50 -18.46
N LEU A 6 -2.95 -15.51 -17.91
CA LEU A 6 -3.32 -14.82 -16.69
C LEU A 6 -2.48 -15.25 -15.48
N PRO A 7 -2.36 -16.54 -15.11
CA PRO A 7 -1.52 -16.95 -13.98
C PRO A 7 -0.04 -16.66 -14.20
N LEU A 8 0.45 -16.72 -15.45
CA LEU A 8 1.83 -16.41 -15.79
C LEU A 8 2.13 -14.93 -15.56
N VAL A 9 1.31 -14.05 -16.14
CA VAL A 9 1.47 -12.59 -16.01
C VAL A 9 1.32 -12.18 -14.54
N VAL A 10 0.26 -12.66 -13.87
CA VAL A 10 0.02 -12.34 -12.45
C VAL A 10 1.16 -12.83 -11.56
N GLY A 11 1.66 -14.05 -11.78
CA GLY A 11 2.78 -14.60 -11.01
C GLY A 11 4.07 -13.80 -11.19
N ILE A 12 4.41 -13.46 -12.44
CA ILE A 12 5.62 -12.66 -12.75
C ILE A 12 5.48 -11.24 -12.17
N THR A 13 4.33 -10.59 -12.35
CA THR A 13 4.08 -9.25 -11.80
C THR A 13 4.11 -9.26 -10.27
N TYR A 14 3.55 -10.29 -9.63
CA TYR A 14 3.58 -10.43 -8.17
C TYR A 14 5.00 -10.56 -7.64
N GLU A 15 5.82 -11.46 -8.21
CA GLU A 15 7.21 -11.65 -7.77
C GLU A 15 8.06 -10.40 -8.02
N PHE A 16 7.84 -9.70 -9.13
CA PHE A 16 8.50 -8.43 -9.39
C PHE A 16 8.14 -7.37 -8.34
N ASN A 17 6.85 -7.17 -8.05
CA ASN A 17 6.42 -6.22 -7.03
C ASN A 17 6.90 -6.59 -5.63
N ARG A 18 6.89 -7.89 -5.30
CA ARG A 18 7.42 -8.42 -4.04
C ARG A 18 8.92 -8.16 -3.91
N TRP A 19 9.68 -8.31 -4.98
CA TRP A 19 11.11 -8.04 -5.00
C TRP A 19 11.41 -6.54 -4.86
N VAL A 20 10.70 -5.68 -5.59
CA VAL A 20 10.81 -4.21 -5.48
C VAL A 20 10.47 -3.75 -4.06
N GLY A 21 9.41 -4.30 -3.45
CA GLY A 21 9.02 -3.94 -2.08
C GLY A 21 9.98 -4.42 -0.99
N ARG A 22 10.72 -5.52 -1.22
CA ARG A 22 11.71 -6.06 -0.26
C ARG A 22 13.12 -5.50 -0.48
N SER A 23 13.42 -5.01 -1.67
CA SER A 23 14.75 -4.52 -2.02
C SER A 23 14.88 -3.03 -1.68
N SER A 24 15.86 -2.69 -0.85
CA SER A 24 16.25 -1.30 -0.58
C SER A 24 17.31 -0.77 -1.57
N SER A 25 17.61 -1.52 -2.64
CA SER A 25 18.60 -1.16 -3.65
C SER A 25 18.21 0.10 -4.43
N GLY A 26 19.20 0.85 -4.92
CA GLY A 26 18.98 2.09 -5.67
C GLY A 26 18.07 1.92 -6.90
N LEU A 27 18.05 0.73 -7.50
CA LEU A 27 17.17 0.39 -8.62
C LEU A 27 15.70 0.25 -8.19
N ALA A 28 15.44 -0.40 -7.05
CA ALA A 28 14.08 -0.49 -6.51
C ALA A 28 13.54 0.90 -6.16
N LYS A 29 14.37 1.77 -5.55
CA LYS A 29 14.02 3.17 -5.27
C LYS A 29 13.73 3.96 -6.54
N ALA A 30 14.51 3.78 -7.61
CA ALA A 30 14.27 4.44 -8.89
C ALA A 30 12.95 4.00 -9.55
N LEU A 31 12.60 2.71 -9.42
CA LEU A 31 11.33 2.18 -9.92
C LEU A 31 10.11 2.68 -9.11
N THR A 32 10.25 2.88 -7.81
CA THR A 32 9.17 3.42 -6.95
C THR A 32 9.08 4.94 -6.95
N ALA A 33 10.18 5.64 -7.28
CA ALA A 33 10.26 7.09 -7.31
C ALA A 33 9.15 7.79 -8.11
N PRO A 34 8.79 7.39 -9.34
CA PRO A 34 7.72 8.07 -10.08
C PRO A 34 6.36 7.98 -9.39
N GLY A 35 6.04 6.83 -8.77
CA GLY A 35 4.81 6.66 -8.02
C GLY A 35 4.77 7.52 -6.76
N MET A 36 5.90 7.66 -6.07
CA MET A 36 6.02 8.55 -4.91
C MET A 36 5.99 10.02 -5.31
N TRP A 37 6.55 10.41 -6.45
CA TRP A 37 6.45 11.78 -6.97
C TRP A 37 5.01 12.15 -7.29
N MET A 38 4.24 11.23 -7.88
CA MET A 38 2.82 11.45 -8.12
C MET A 38 2.06 11.60 -6.79
N GLN A 39 2.35 10.76 -5.80
CA GLN A 39 1.77 10.89 -4.46
C GLN A 39 2.12 12.24 -3.83
N ASN A 40 3.37 12.68 -3.91
CA ASN A 40 3.77 13.99 -3.39
C ASN A 40 3.09 15.16 -4.10
N PHE A 41 2.68 14.97 -5.37
CA PHE A 41 1.94 16.00 -6.11
C PHE A 41 0.44 16.03 -5.72
N THR A 42 -0.15 14.89 -5.36
CA THR A 42 -1.59 14.78 -5.07
C THR A 42 -1.94 14.80 -3.59
N THR A 43 -1.00 14.44 -2.72
CA THR A 43 -1.20 14.31 -1.27
C THR A 43 -0.77 15.59 -0.58
N ASN A 44 -1.76 16.33 -0.07
CA ASN A 44 -1.52 17.49 0.80
C ASN A 44 -1.54 17.04 2.27
N GLU A 45 -0.99 17.89 3.15
CA GLU A 45 -1.09 17.68 4.59
C GLU A 45 -2.56 17.77 5.03
N PRO A 46 -3.07 16.79 5.81
CA PRO A 46 -4.46 16.79 6.24
C PRO A 46 -4.71 17.92 7.25
N GLU A 47 -5.90 18.53 7.18
CA GLU A 47 -6.34 19.49 8.20
C GLU A 47 -6.70 18.77 9.51
N ASP A 48 -6.65 19.49 10.63
CA ASP A 48 -6.93 18.95 11.97
C ASP A 48 -8.29 18.21 12.06
N SER A 49 -9.31 18.69 11.35
CA SER A 49 -10.64 18.08 11.30
C SER A 49 -10.64 16.68 10.65
N MET A 50 -9.79 16.48 9.64
CA MET A 50 -9.62 15.18 8.99
C MET A 50 -8.91 14.19 9.91
N ILE A 51 -7.93 14.68 10.68
CA ILE A 51 -7.22 13.88 11.68
C ILE A 51 -8.18 13.45 12.79
N GLU A 52 -9.01 14.36 13.30
CA GLU A 52 -10.03 14.04 14.32
C GLU A 52 -11.02 12.99 13.82
N CYS A 53 -11.53 13.14 12.60
CA CYS A 53 -12.42 12.16 11.97
C CYS A 53 -11.73 10.79 11.83
N ALA A 54 -10.47 10.76 11.40
CA ALA A 54 -9.69 9.54 11.25
C ALA A 54 -9.52 8.82 12.60
N ILE A 55 -9.11 9.55 13.65
CA ILE A 55 -8.97 9.00 15.01
C ILE A 55 -10.31 8.44 15.48
N ARG A 56 -11.39 9.21 15.34
CA ARG A 56 -12.71 8.78 15.82
C ARG A 56 -13.23 7.53 15.10
N SER A 57 -12.98 7.43 13.80
CA SER A 57 -13.36 6.24 13.03
C SER A 57 -12.55 5.00 13.44
N LEU A 58 -11.25 5.17 13.76
CA LEU A 58 -10.39 4.09 14.22
C LEU A 58 -10.79 3.59 15.61
N GLU A 59 -11.09 4.48 16.55
CA GLU A 59 -11.54 4.11 17.90
C GLU A 59 -12.78 3.20 17.91
N LEU A 60 -13.69 3.40 16.95
CA LEU A 60 -14.93 2.61 16.86
C LEU A 60 -14.70 1.16 16.42
N VAL A 61 -13.62 0.89 15.69
CA VAL A 61 -13.32 -0.44 15.15
C VAL A 61 -12.24 -1.17 15.94
N LEU A 62 -11.57 -0.49 16.87
CA LEU A 62 -10.56 -1.10 17.73
C LEU A 62 -11.22 -2.04 18.75
N PRO A 63 -10.89 -3.34 18.74
CA PRO A 63 -11.42 -4.28 19.72
C PRO A 63 -10.81 -4.03 21.11
N ASN A 64 -11.60 -4.24 22.16
CA ASN A 64 -11.17 -4.10 23.55
C ASN A 64 -10.09 -5.12 23.95
N GLU A 65 -10.05 -6.27 23.27
CA GLU A 65 -9.06 -7.32 23.48
C GLU A 65 -8.08 -7.36 22.31
N LYS A 66 -6.79 -7.29 22.62
CA LYS A 66 -5.71 -7.36 21.63
C LYS A 66 -5.74 -8.72 20.93
N GLY A 67 -5.77 -8.74 19.59
CA GLY A 67 -5.72 -9.94 18.77
C GLY A 67 -7.07 -10.40 18.21
N GLN A 68 -8.18 -9.73 18.56
CA GLN A 68 -9.47 -9.97 17.90
C GLN A 68 -9.58 -9.30 16.52
N ASP A 69 -8.59 -8.49 16.13
CA ASP A 69 -8.46 -7.77 14.87
C ASP A 69 -7.76 -8.54 13.74
N ALA A 70 -7.53 -9.85 13.93
CA ALA A 70 -6.92 -10.75 12.94
C ALA A 70 -7.96 -11.37 12.00
N TRP A 71 -8.73 -10.53 11.31
CA TRP A 71 -9.65 -10.92 10.23
C TRP A 71 -8.95 -11.19 8.90
#